data_AF-A0A1F6C9S7-F1
#
_entry.id   AF-A0A1F6C9S7-F1
#
_cell.length_a   1.000
_cell.length_b   1.000
_cell.length_c   1.000
_cell.angle_alpha   90.00
_cell.angle_beta   90.00
_cell.angle_gamma   90.00
#
_symmetry.space_group_name_H-M   'P 1'
#
loop_
_entity.id
_entity.type
_entity.pdbx_description
1 polymer ?
#
loop_
_entity_poly.entity_id
_entity_poly.type
_entity_poly.pdbx_seq_one_letter_code
_entity_poly.pdbx_strand_id
1 'polypeptide(L)'
;MGGGRGVEAFRQLWGKEGGLSRLTSHVSRFTWFLFFLLLPTHAFSDDQAVADLIAARDFRSALTRLDSLLSLKDLPVPARGRAILQRALCHKALAQPADALAGFEASHDAFPELKDYLLLWEGECLEALDQPDRASARYAALVKQAPKSPFRDDARLRIARLTDRAGRHEEAARLYRQVAGAAPGADDVAEALSGLASAQASLKQTVEARETCRTLIRNHPGSRWALKALQPFGAPRTAADRYDRGQVYFHHGQWADAIASFRSLIARHPSDTRVGMARYFEARAHFAAKDYASAASGFTTAYRRHRVRAALFYLGRCAVRADDDRRGADLLLEFATKYPAHESADDALWYAAWSLERLGDHAKARQTYLRSPPATPRAATSSSLSSGPASPSPPPEGSPRPPGRSPPSARHHRATCATRPISGPASVTKNWGTWPPRNAATARPPGPTPPPTTRPAPRWPSPLRSERPSCARSCSPPTARALLTVPFRPSPPPRYAAYSRYSGIRQSVHLE
;
A
#
# COMPACT_ATOMS: atom_id res chain seq x y z
N MET A 1 32.49 -3.76 -38.52
CA MET A 1 32.89 -3.21 -37.19
C MET A 1 31.80 -2.28 -36.64
N GLY A 2 30.63 -2.80 -36.25
CA GLY A 2 29.46 -1.97 -35.88
C GLY A 2 29.18 -1.84 -34.38
N GLY A 3 29.22 -2.95 -33.63
CA GLY A 3 28.59 -3.07 -32.31
C GLY A 3 29.06 -2.08 -31.23
N GLY A 4 30.34 -1.70 -31.23
CA GLY A 4 30.92 -0.87 -30.17
C GLY A 4 30.24 0.49 -29.99
N ARG A 5 29.76 1.13 -31.07
CA ARG A 5 29.17 2.48 -30.96
C ARG A 5 27.79 2.51 -30.30
N GLY A 6 27.01 1.43 -30.38
CA GLY A 6 25.76 1.31 -29.65
C GLY A 6 25.99 1.13 -28.13
N VAL A 7 26.96 0.28 -27.77
CA VAL A 7 27.33 0.04 -26.37
C VAL A 7 28.00 1.26 -25.74
N GLU A 8 28.80 2.01 -26.49
CA GLU A 8 29.43 3.24 -25.99
C GLU A 8 28.40 4.37 -25.83
N ALA A 9 27.40 4.48 -26.71
CA ALA A 9 26.27 5.40 -26.53
C ALA A 9 25.40 5.03 -25.31
N PHE A 10 25.13 3.73 -25.12
CA PHE A 10 24.45 3.19 -23.93
C PHE A 10 25.24 3.53 -22.64
N ARG A 11 26.57 3.36 -22.66
CA ARG A 11 27.47 3.81 -21.58
C ARG A 11 27.49 5.31 -21.37
N GLN A 12 27.40 6.14 -22.41
CA GLN A 12 27.44 7.59 -22.25
C GLN A 12 26.10 8.17 -21.77
N LEU A 13 24.97 7.55 -22.12
CA LEU A 13 23.65 7.89 -21.57
C LEU A 13 23.56 7.49 -20.09
N TRP A 14 23.74 6.20 -19.75
CA TRP A 14 23.70 5.77 -18.34
C TRP A 14 24.88 6.29 -17.49
N GLY A 15 26.07 6.45 -18.07
CA GLY A 15 27.28 6.88 -17.35
C GLY A 15 27.33 8.37 -17.03
N LYS A 16 26.58 9.21 -17.75
CA LYS A 16 26.36 10.63 -17.36
C LYS A 16 25.19 10.77 -16.37
N GLU A 17 24.24 9.84 -16.36
CA GLU A 17 23.08 9.85 -15.45
C GLU A 17 23.32 9.10 -14.13
N GLY A 18 24.37 9.47 -13.41
CA GLY A 18 24.68 8.98 -12.05
C GLY A 18 23.63 9.32 -10.95
N GLY A 19 22.44 9.78 -11.34
CA GLY A 19 21.32 10.14 -10.46
C GLY A 19 20.10 9.21 -10.53
N LEU A 20 20.10 8.16 -11.36
CA LEU A 20 18.93 7.29 -11.60
C LEU A 20 18.58 6.28 -10.48
N SER A 21 18.99 6.57 -9.24
CA SER A 21 18.60 5.85 -8.02
C SER A 21 17.12 6.04 -7.63
N ARG A 22 16.37 6.93 -8.30
CA ARG A 22 15.01 7.33 -7.93
C ARG A 22 13.86 6.80 -8.80
N LEU A 23 14.14 6.03 -9.86
CA LEU A 23 13.09 5.25 -10.56
C LEU A 23 12.87 3.91 -9.84
N THR A 24 12.10 3.97 -8.73
CA THR A 24 11.78 2.83 -7.86
C THR A 24 10.61 1.97 -8.35
N SER A 25 10.09 2.22 -9.55
CA SER A 25 9.21 1.26 -10.24
C SER A 25 10.04 0.37 -11.16
N HIS A 26 9.89 -0.95 -11.01
CA HIS A 26 10.37 -1.89 -12.04
C HIS A 26 9.78 -1.56 -13.40
N VAL A 27 8.55 -1.02 -13.43
CA VAL A 27 7.84 -0.61 -14.65
C VAL A 27 8.65 0.40 -15.47
N SER A 28 9.13 1.51 -14.89
CA SER A 28 9.85 2.54 -15.66
C SER A 28 11.22 2.09 -16.17
N ARG A 29 11.91 1.21 -15.43
CA ARG A 29 13.14 0.59 -15.93
C ARG A 29 12.84 -0.45 -17.01
N PHE A 30 11.78 -1.25 -16.85
CA PHE A 30 11.38 -2.28 -17.82
C PHE A 30 10.81 -1.68 -19.12
N THR A 31 10.11 -0.54 -19.09
CA THR A 31 9.66 0.15 -20.31
C THR A 31 10.81 0.79 -21.09
N TRP A 32 11.79 1.41 -20.43
CA TRP A 32 13.00 1.90 -21.12
C TRP A 32 13.94 0.77 -21.58
N PHE A 33 14.02 -0.33 -20.82
CA PHE A 33 14.74 -1.54 -21.21
C PHE A 33 14.11 -2.20 -22.44
N LEU A 34 12.77 -2.32 -22.45
CA LEU A 34 12.02 -2.67 -23.66
C LEU A 34 12.34 -1.69 -24.77
N PHE A 35 12.14 -0.38 -24.58
CA PHE A 35 12.42 0.64 -25.61
C PHE A 35 13.81 0.49 -26.27
N PHE A 36 14.85 0.13 -25.51
CA PHE A 36 16.19 -0.16 -26.06
C PHE A 36 16.33 -1.54 -26.72
N LEU A 37 15.67 -2.58 -26.21
CA LEU A 37 15.65 -3.94 -26.81
C LEU A 37 14.69 -4.06 -28.00
N LEU A 38 13.86 -3.03 -28.20
CA LEU A 38 12.91 -2.82 -29.30
C LEU A 38 13.43 -1.77 -30.31
N LEU A 39 14.62 -1.19 -30.12
CA LEU A 39 15.18 -0.22 -31.08
C LEU A 39 15.47 -0.93 -32.43
N PRO A 40 14.83 -0.52 -33.54
CA PRO A 40 15.06 -1.15 -34.83
C PRO A 40 16.44 -0.75 -35.36
N THR A 41 17.41 -1.67 -35.30
CA THR A 41 18.47 -1.65 -36.32
C THR A 41 17.78 -1.86 -37.67
N HIS A 42 17.88 -0.89 -38.59
CA HIS A 42 17.12 -0.80 -39.87
C HIS A 42 17.41 -1.91 -40.91
N ALA A 43 17.43 -3.18 -40.49
CA ALA A 43 17.77 -4.34 -41.32
C ALA A 43 16.57 -5.24 -41.66
N PHE A 44 15.53 -5.29 -40.82
CA PHE A 44 14.35 -6.12 -41.02
C PHE A 44 13.06 -5.42 -40.57
N SER A 45 11.99 -5.58 -41.34
CA SER A 45 10.65 -5.05 -41.03
C SER A 45 9.93 -5.81 -39.91
N ASP A 46 10.15 -7.12 -39.78
CA ASP A 46 9.47 -7.94 -38.78
C ASP A 46 9.97 -7.68 -37.35
N ASP A 47 11.21 -7.23 -37.15
CA ASP A 47 11.72 -6.82 -35.83
C ASP A 47 10.85 -5.70 -35.21
N GLN A 48 10.41 -4.74 -36.03
CA GLN A 48 9.50 -3.67 -35.58
C GLN A 48 8.07 -4.19 -35.34
N ALA A 49 7.56 -5.06 -36.23
CA ALA A 49 6.22 -5.61 -36.08
C ALA A 49 6.08 -6.48 -34.81
N VAL A 50 7.11 -7.27 -34.46
CA VAL A 50 7.19 -7.97 -33.18
C VAL A 50 7.26 -6.96 -32.02
N ALA A 51 8.05 -5.90 -32.17
CA ALA A 51 8.22 -4.90 -31.12
C ALA A 51 6.90 -4.19 -30.77
N ASP A 52 6.14 -3.77 -31.77
CA ASP A 52 4.85 -3.10 -31.62
C ASP A 52 3.81 -4.02 -30.94
N LEU A 53 3.80 -5.31 -31.29
CA LEU A 53 2.93 -6.31 -30.64
C LEU A 53 3.29 -6.53 -29.16
N ILE A 54 4.59 -6.57 -28.82
CA ILE A 54 5.05 -6.65 -27.43
C ILE A 54 4.67 -5.39 -26.65
N ALA A 55 4.80 -4.21 -27.25
CA ALA A 55 4.38 -2.94 -26.64
C ALA A 55 2.86 -2.86 -26.43
N ALA A 56 2.07 -3.36 -27.39
CA ALA A 56 0.61 -3.54 -27.27
C ALA A 56 0.20 -4.65 -26.30
N ARG A 57 1.16 -5.44 -25.79
CA ARG A 57 0.99 -6.61 -24.92
C ARG A 57 0.25 -7.80 -25.56
N ASP A 58 0.17 -7.84 -26.90
CA ASP A 58 -0.27 -9.04 -27.62
C ASP A 58 0.90 -10.02 -27.78
N PHE A 59 1.25 -10.64 -26.66
CA PHE A 59 2.30 -11.65 -26.61
C PHE A 59 1.97 -12.89 -27.46
N ARG A 60 0.70 -13.15 -27.82
CA ARG A 60 0.32 -14.32 -28.63
C ARG A 60 0.65 -14.09 -30.09
N SER A 61 0.24 -12.96 -30.66
CA SER A 61 0.62 -12.58 -32.02
C SER A 61 2.13 -12.37 -32.14
N ALA A 62 2.77 -11.82 -31.10
CA ALA A 62 4.23 -11.69 -31.03
C ALA A 62 4.93 -13.06 -31.09
N LEU A 63 4.49 -14.07 -30.31
CA LEU A 63 5.02 -15.44 -30.41
C LEU A 63 4.88 -16.01 -31.82
N THR A 64 3.70 -15.92 -32.45
CA THR A 64 3.48 -16.44 -33.82
C THR A 64 4.42 -15.80 -34.85
N ARG A 65 4.70 -14.50 -34.73
CA ARG A 65 5.69 -13.80 -35.57
C ARG A 65 7.13 -14.23 -35.26
N LEU A 66 7.48 -14.38 -33.99
CA LEU A 66 8.79 -14.81 -33.54
C LEU A 66 9.14 -16.25 -33.95
N ASP A 67 8.20 -17.19 -33.86
CA ASP A 67 8.41 -18.56 -34.33
C ASP A 67 8.55 -18.64 -35.85
N SER A 68 7.77 -17.82 -36.58
CA SER A 68 7.92 -17.65 -38.03
C SER A 68 9.32 -17.12 -38.38
N LEU A 69 9.78 -16.08 -37.69
CA LEU A 69 11.11 -15.48 -37.87
C LEU A 69 12.23 -16.48 -37.56
N LEU A 70 12.12 -17.23 -36.45
CA LEU A 70 13.10 -18.23 -36.03
C LEU A 70 13.16 -19.45 -36.97
N SER A 71 12.08 -19.75 -37.71
CA SER A 71 12.05 -20.82 -38.72
C SER A 71 12.91 -20.53 -39.96
N LEU A 72 13.24 -19.27 -40.23
CA LEU A 72 14.11 -18.88 -41.33
C LEU A 72 15.51 -19.48 -41.14
N LYS A 73 16.05 -20.16 -42.15
CA LYS A 73 17.39 -20.79 -42.07
C LYS A 73 18.47 -19.74 -41.88
N ASP A 74 18.49 -18.75 -42.77
CA ASP A 74 19.57 -17.76 -42.90
C ASP A 74 19.41 -16.53 -42.00
N LEU A 75 18.62 -16.64 -40.92
CA LEU A 75 18.45 -15.56 -39.94
C LEU A 75 19.80 -15.23 -39.26
N PRO A 76 20.32 -13.98 -39.37
CA PRO A 76 21.62 -13.62 -38.82
C PRO A 76 21.71 -13.86 -37.32
N VAL A 77 22.85 -14.34 -36.81
CA VAL A 77 23.05 -14.72 -35.41
C VAL A 77 22.58 -13.66 -34.40
N PRO A 78 22.85 -12.34 -34.56
CA PRO A 78 22.35 -11.33 -33.63
C PRO A 78 20.82 -11.14 -33.65
N ALA A 79 20.18 -11.34 -34.81
CA ALA A 79 18.72 -11.29 -34.95
C ALA A 79 18.07 -12.55 -34.35
N ARG A 80 18.67 -13.74 -34.60
CA ARG A 80 18.26 -15.01 -33.97
C ARG A 80 18.35 -14.92 -32.44
N GLY A 81 19.42 -14.32 -31.90
CA GLY A 81 19.55 -14.03 -30.47
C GLY A 81 18.42 -13.14 -29.95
N ARG A 82 18.17 -11.97 -30.57
CA ARG A 82 17.06 -11.08 -30.19
C ARG A 82 15.72 -11.81 -30.18
N ALA A 83 15.42 -12.56 -31.24
CA ALA A 83 14.16 -13.28 -31.38
C ALA A 83 13.98 -14.35 -30.28
N ILE A 84 15.03 -15.12 -29.94
CA ILE A 84 15.00 -16.07 -28.82
C ILE A 84 14.66 -15.36 -27.49
N LEU A 85 15.34 -14.23 -27.20
CA LEU A 85 15.14 -13.48 -25.96
C LEU A 85 13.75 -12.82 -25.89
N GLN A 86 13.28 -12.22 -26.98
CA GLN A 86 11.93 -11.66 -27.08
C GLN A 86 10.87 -12.76 -26.91
N ARG A 87 11.10 -13.96 -27.46
CA ARG A 87 10.20 -15.12 -27.30
C ARG A 87 10.16 -15.59 -25.85
N ALA A 88 11.31 -15.67 -25.18
CA ALA A 88 11.43 -16.00 -23.76
C ALA A 88 10.65 -15.01 -22.87
N LEU A 89 10.77 -13.70 -23.16
CA LEU A 89 10.01 -12.65 -22.48
C LEU A 89 8.48 -12.76 -22.73
N CYS A 90 8.05 -13.13 -23.93
CA CYS A 90 6.64 -13.37 -24.24
C CYS A 90 6.08 -14.58 -23.49
N HIS A 91 6.79 -15.72 -23.48
CA HIS A 91 6.41 -16.90 -22.67
C HIS A 91 6.34 -16.56 -21.17
N LYS A 92 7.31 -15.80 -20.65
CA LYS A 92 7.29 -15.32 -19.26
C LYS A 92 6.05 -14.46 -18.97
N ALA A 93 5.72 -13.53 -19.87
CA ALA A 93 4.53 -12.68 -19.74
C ALA A 93 3.20 -13.45 -19.86
N LEU A 94 3.20 -14.59 -20.55
CA LEU A 94 2.07 -15.52 -20.67
C LEU A 94 2.03 -16.59 -19.55
N ALA A 95 2.91 -16.50 -18.55
CA ALA A 95 3.06 -17.46 -17.46
C ALA A 95 3.36 -18.90 -17.94
N GLN A 96 4.22 -19.03 -18.96
CA GLN A 96 4.79 -20.28 -19.47
C GLN A 96 6.27 -20.38 -19.05
N PRO A 97 6.58 -20.75 -17.79
CA PRO A 97 7.94 -20.63 -17.25
C PRO A 97 8.93 -21.64 -17.83
N ALA A 98 8.48 -22.78 -18.37
CA ALA A 98 9.36 -23.77 -19.00
C ALA A 98 9.97 -23.25 -20.32
N ASP A 99 9.13 -22.77 -21.22
CA ASP A 99 9.54 -22.22 -22.52
C ASP A 99 10.35 -20.92 -22.35
N ALA A 100 9.97 -20.11 -21.36
CA ALA A 100 10.72 -18.93 -20.95
C ALA A 100 12.12 -19.29 -20.44
N LEU A 101 12.24 -20.26 -19.52
CA LEU A 101 13.52 -20.71 -18.98
C LEU A 101 14.45 -21.22 -20.10
N ALA A 102 13.96 -22.07 -21.00
CA ALA A 102 14.75 -22.58 -22.12
C ALA A 102 15.24 -21.46 -23.06
N GLY A 103 14.40 -20.43 -23.29
CA GLY A 103 14.80 -19.26 -24.07
C GLY A 103 15.82 -18.36 -23.36
N PHE A 104 15.74 -18.21 -22.03
CA PHE A 104 16.76 -17.47 -21.25
C PHE A 104 18.08 -18.23 -21.15
N GLU A 105 18.04 -19.55 -20.90
CA GLU A 105 19.23 -20.41 -20.88
C GLU A 105 19.96 -20.38 -22.24
N ALA A 106 19.23 -20.30 -23.36
CA ALA A 106 19.77 -20.12 -24.71
C ALA A 106 20.21 -18.67 -25.07
N SER A 107 20.02 -17.68 -24.18
CA SER A 107 20.31 -16.26 -24.47
C SER A 107 21.66 -15.74 -23.94
N HIS A 108 22.37 -16.49 -23.08
CA HIS A 108 23.61 -16.01 -22.44
C HIS A 108 24.72 -15.65 -23.44
N ASP A 109 24.95 -16.52 -24.44
CA ASP A 109 26.01 -16.30 -25.43
C ASP A 109 25.70 -15.15 -26.39
N ALA A 110 24.42 -14.84 -26.59
CA ALA A 110 23.96 -13.75 -27.44
C ALA A 110 23.97 -12.38 -26.73
N PHE A 111 23.83 -12.36 -25.39
CA PHE A 111 23.79 -11.14 -24.58
C PHE A 111 24.57 -11.25 -23.26
N PRO A 112 25.92 -11.36 -23.29
CA PRO A 112 26.74 -11.39 -22.08
C PRO A 112 26.55 -10.17 -21.17
N GLU A 113 26.13 -9.03 -21.72
CA GLU A 113 25.84 -7.78 -21.01
C GLU A 113 24.55 -7.84 -20.18
N LEU A 114 23.62 -8.73 -20.53
CA LEU A 114 22.32 -8.91 -19.85
C LEU A 114 22.36 -10.05 -18.81
N LYS A 115 23.55 -10.57 -18.50
CA LYS A 115 23.72 -11.79 -17.71
C LYS A 115 23.10 -11.74 -16.30
N ASP A 116 23.03 -10.57 -15.65
CA ASP A 116 22.35 -10.42 -14.36
C ASP A 116 20.82 -10.42 -14.49
N TYR A 117 20.27 -9.80 -15.54
CA TYR A 117 18.86 -9.92 -15.91
C TYR A 117 18.48 -11.38 -16.23
N LEU A 118 19.30 -12.07 -17.04
CA LEU A 118 19.07 -13.48 -17.39
C LEU A 118 19.07 -14.39 -16.15
N LEU A 119 20.10 -14.30 -15.30
CA LEU A 119 20.18 -15.09 -14.06
C LEU A 119 19.02 -14.81 -13.09
N LEU A 120 18.50 -13.57 -13.06
CA LEU A 120 17.30 -13.23 -12.28
C LEU A 120 16.06 -13.90 -12.87
N TRP A 121 15.85 -13.79 -14.19
CA TRP A 121 14.64 -14.32 -14.84
C TRP A 121 14.61 -15.84 -14.92
N GLU A 122 15.76 -16.49 -15.10
CA GLU A 122 15.89 -17.95 -14.96
C GLU A 122 15.47 -18.38 -13.55
N GLY A 123 15.99 -17.71 -12.51
CA GLY A 123 15.61 -17.98 -11.12
C GLY A 123 14.11 -17.77 -10.87
N GLU A 124 13.50 -16.74 -11.46
CA GLU A 124 12.05 -16.50 -11.37
C GLU A 124 11.22 -17.59 -12.06
N CYS A 125 11.65 -18.06 -13.23
CA CYS A 125 11.01 -19.18 -13.91
C CYS A 125 11.19 -20.49 -13.13
N LEU A 126 12.33 -20.70 -12.47
CA LEU A 126 12.59 -21.86 -11.62
C LEU A 126 11.81 -21.83 -10.29
N GLU A 127 11.58 -20.66 -9.69
CA GLU A 127 10.62 -20.48 -8.59
C GLU A 127 9.20 -20.84 -9.05
N ALA A 128 8.80 -20.45 -10.27
CA ALA A 128 7.48 -20.74 -10.84
C ALA A 128 7.31 -22.21 -11.30
N LEU A 129 8.40 -22.96 -11.46
CA LEU A 129 8.43 -24.39 -11.76
C LEU A 129 8.60 -25.28 -10.52
N ASP A 130 8.56 -24.69 -9.32
CA ASP A 130 8.82 -25.34 -8.02
C ASP A 130 10.17 -26.09 -7.96
N GLN A 131 11.22 -25.47 -8.51
CA GLN A 131 12.59 -25.99 -8.53
C GLN A 131 13.54 -25.10 -7.68
N PRO A 132 13.35 -25.08 -6.34
CA PRO A 132 13.96 -24.08 -5.45
C PRO A 132 15.50 -24.16 -5.41
N ASP A 133 16.10 -25.34 -5.56
CA ASP A 133 17.56 -25.48 -5.54
C ASP A 133 18.21 -24.97 -6.84
N ARG A 134 17.59 -25.25 -8.01
CA ARG A 134 18.02 -24.63 -9.29
C ARG A 134 17.83 -23.12 -9.27
N ALA A 135 16.71 -22.62 -8.74
CA ALA A 135 16.47 -21.18 -8.59
C ALA A 135 17.55 -20.53 -7.70
N SER A 136 17.82 -21.14 -6.54
CA SER A 136 18.86 -20.69 -5.60
C SER A 136 20.25 -20.67 -6.25
N ALA A 137 20.58 -21.65 -7.10
CA ALA A 137 21.83 -21.69 -7.84
C ALA A 137 21.96 -20.54 -8.86
N ARG A 138 20.89 -20.21 -9.61
CA ARG A 138 20.89 -19.06 -10.54
C ARG A 138 21.03 -17.72 -9.81
N TYR A 139 20.33 -17.54 -8.69
CA TYR A 139 20.48 -16.35 -7.84
C TYR A 139 21.87 -16.26 -7.18
N ALA A 140 22.45 -17.38 -6.71
CA ALA A 140 23.79 -17.40 -6.15
C ALA A 140 24.86 -17.07 -7.21
N ALA A 141 24.66 -17.53 -8.45
CA ALA A 141 25.48 -17.13 -9.59
C ALA A 141 25.39 -15.62 -9.85
N LEU A 142 24.21 -15.00 -9.78
CA LEU A 142 24.04 -13.54 -9.90
C LEU A 142 24.82 -12.81 -8.80
N VAL A 143 24.60 -13.17 -7.53
CA VAL A 143 25.28 -12.54 -6.38
C VAL A 143 26.80 -12.65 -6.48
N LYS A 144 27.34 -13.78 -6.95
CA LYS A 144 28.78 -14.02 -7.10
C LYS A 144 29.39 -13.33 -8.32
N GLN A 145 28.71 -13.36 -9.48
CA GLN A 145 29.27 -12.93 -10.76
C GLN A 145 28.98 -11.47 -11.09
N ALA A 146 27.90 -10.90 -10.53
CA ALA A 146 27.50 -9.50 -10.73
C ALA A 146 27.35 -8.75 -9.39
N PRO A 147 28.42 -8.62 -8.57
CA PRO A 147 28.35 -8.02 -7.23
C PRO A 147 28.03 -6.51 -7.20
N LYS A 148 27.99 -5.85 -8.37
CA LYS A 148 27.53 -4.46 -8.58
C LYS A 148 26.13 -4.36 -9.21
N SER A 149 25.48 -5.48 -9.52
CA SER A 149 24.13 -5.49 -10.11
C SER A 149 23.10 -4.87 -9.15
N PRO A 150 22.13 -4.07 -9.64
CA PRO A 150 21.00 -3.63 -8.82
C PRO A 150 20.13 -4.80 -8.32
N PHE A 151 20.21 -5.98 -8.95
CA PHE A 151 19.43 -7.16 -8.56
C PHE A 151 20.12 -8.04 -7.52
N ARG A 152 21.39 -7.77 -7.15
CA ARG A 152 22.15 -8.56 -6.17
C ARG A 152 21.37 -8.82 -4.88
N ASP A 153 20.72 -7.78 -4.36
CA ASP A 153 20.09 -7.86 -3.04
C ASP A 153 18.67 -8.43 -3.07
N ASP A 154 17.94 -8.29 -4.19
CA ASP A 154 16.69 -9.05 -4.44
C ASP A 154 17.01 -10.55 -4.66
N ALA A 155 18.04 -10.88 -5.45
CA ALA A 155 18.53 -12.24 -5.61
C ALA A 155 18.94 -12.86 -4.25
N ARG A 156 19.64 -12.11 -3.39
CA ARG A 156 19.97 -12.55 -2.03
C ARG A 156 18.74 -12.71 -1.14
N LEU A 157 17.74 -11.82 -1.25
CA LEU A 157 16.46 -11.94 -0.54
C LEU A 157 15.69 -13.19 -1.00
N ARG A 158 15.72 -13.52 -2.30
CA ARG A 158 15.12 -14.73 -2.87
C ARG A 158 15.80 -16.00 -2.35
N ILE A 159 17.13 -16.08 -2.38
CA ILE A 159 17.86 -17.21 -1.77
C ILE A 159 17.46 -17.34 -0.30
N ALA A 160 17.41 -16.24 0.46
CA ALA A 160 16.97 -16.27 1.85
C ALA A 160 15.56 -16.87 2.01
N ARG A 161 14.57 -16.44 1.21
CA ARG A 161 13.20 -17.00 1.23
C ARG A 161 13.14 -18.48 0.86
N LEU A 162 13.94 -18.94 -0.10
CA LEU A 162 13.98 -20.35 -0.54
C LEU A 162 14.65 -21.25 0.51
N THR A 163 15.80 -20.82 1.04
CA THR A 163 16.53 -21.47 2.13
C THR A 163 15.69 -21.52 3.43
N ASP A 164 14.90 -20.49 3.73
CA ASP A 164 13.98 -20.44 4.89
C ASP A 164 12.83 -21.45 4.75
N ARG A 165 12.24 -21.56 3.54
CA ARG A 165 11.24 -22.60 3.21
C ARG A 165 11.81 -24.02 3.28
N ALA A 166 13.09 -24.19 2.93
CA ALA A 166 13.82 -25.46 3.05
C ALA A 166 14.23 -25.81 4.49
N GLY A 167 13.75 -25.07 5.51
CA GLY A 167 14.05 -25.31 6.93
C GLY A 167 15.46 -24.91 7.38
N ARG A 168 16.30 -24.38 6.46
CA ARG A 168 17.68 -23.96 6.74
C ARG A 168 17.71 -22.56 7.37
N HIS A 169 16.95 -22.37 8.45
CA HIS A 169 16.66 -21.07 9.06
C HIS A 169 17.91 -20.29 9.50
N GLU A 170 19.00 -20.96 9.89
CA GLU A 170 20.28 -20.28 10.19
C GLU A 170 20.88 -19.57 8.98
N GLU A 171 20.92 -20.25 7.84
CA GLU A 171 21.47 -19.73 6.58
C GLU A 171 20.57 -18.58 6.09
N ALA A 172 19.25 -18.76 6.14
CA ALA A 172 18.29 -17.70 5.84
C ALA A 172 18.48 -16.48 6.74
N ALA A 173 18.60 -16.65 8.06
CA ALA A 173 18.85 -15.57 9.01
C ALA A 173 20.18 -14.84 8.76
N ARG A 174 21.22 -15.53 8.27
CA ARG A 174 22.47 -14.88 7.82
C ARG A 174 22.21 -14.01 6.59
N LEU A 175 21.55 -14.56 5.56
CA LEU A 175 21.26 -13.86 4.29
C LEU A 175 20.33 -12.65 4.48
N TYR A 176 19.20 -12.81 5.19
CA TYR A 176 18.26 -11.73 5.51
C TYR A 176 18.96 -10.58 6.26
N ARG A 177 19.82 -10.88 7.25
CA ARG A 177 20.58 -9.85 7.98
C ARG A 177 21.50 -9.04 7.06
N GLN A 178 22.11 -9.67 6.07
CA GLN A 178 22.93 -8.95 5.10
C GLN A 178 22.09 -8.06 4.15
N VAL A 179 20.89 -8.48 3.75
CA VAL A 179 19.97 -7.64 2.94
C VAL A 179 19.51 -6.42 3.75
N ALA A 180 19.08 -6.62 4.99
CA ALA A 180 18.69 -5.53 5.89
C ALA A 180 19.83 -4.52 6.13
N GLY A 181 21.08 -5.00 6.27
CA GLY A 181 22.26 -4.15 6.42
C GLY A 181 22.76 -3.47 5.14
N ALA A 182 22.34 -3.92 3.95
CA ALA A 182 22.75 -3.35 2.66
C ALA A 182 21.83 -2.23 2.15
N ALA A 183 20.67 -2.03 2.78
CA ALA A 183 19.70 -0.99 2.47
C ALA A 183 19.31 -0.82 0.97
N PRO A 184 18.99 -1.90 0.22
CA PRO A 184 18.68 -1.81 -1.22
C PRO A 184 17.37 -1.05 -1.53
N GLY A 185 16.43 -1.03 -0.58
CA GLY A 185 15.14 -0.36 -0.69
C GLY A 185 14.26 -0.60 0.54
N ALA A 186 13.45 0.39 0.93
CA ALA A 186 12.72 0.37 2.20
C ALA A 186 11.79 -0.85 2.39
N ASP A 187 11.10 -1.30 1.33
CA ASP A 187 10.25 -2.50 1.40
C ASP A 187 11.04 -3.80 1.47
N ASP A 188 12.20 -3.87 0.82
CA ASP A 188 13.02 -5.08 0.75
C ASP A 188 13.82 -5.26 2.05
N VAL A 189 14.22 -4.15 2.69
CA VAL A 189 14.69 -4.13 4.09
C VAL A 189 13.58 -4.57 5.04
N ALA A 190 12.37 -4.05 4.88
CA ALA A 190 11.23 -4.44 5.72
C ALA A 190 10.88 -5.94 5.56
N GLU A 191 10.99 -6.47 4.34
CA GLU A 191 10.82 -7.90 4.06
C GLU A 191 11.94 -8.74 4.67
N ALA A 192 13.20 -8.32 4.51
CA ALA A 192 14.35 -8.99 5.09
C ALA A 192 14.28 -9.02 6.63
N LEU A 193 13.84 -7.94 7.28
CA LEU A 193 13.61 -7.92 8.72
C LEU A 193 12.47 -8.87 9.14
N SER A 194 11.37 -8.94 8.37
CA SER A 194 10.29 -9.88 8.64
C SER A 194 10.68 -11.34 8.42
N GLY A 195 11.53 -11.61 7.44
CA GLY A 195 12.12 -12.93 7.19
C GLY A 195 13.08 -13.33 8.31
N LEU A 196 14.01 -12.44 8.66
CA LEU A 196 14.96 -12.62 9.76
C LEU A 196 14.24 -12.93 11.08
N ALA A 197 13.20 -12.17 11.44
CA ALA A 197 12.42 -12.41 12.65
C ALA A 197 11.67 -13.76 12.61
N SER A 198 11.20 -14.19 11.43
CA SER A 198 10.53 -15.48 11.25
C SER A 198 11.52 -16.63 11.42
N ALA A 199 12.69 -16.56 10.76
CA ALA A 199 13.77 -17.54 10.89
C ALA A 199 14.30 -17.62 12.33
N GLN A 200 14.49 -16.48 13.01
CA GLN A 200 14.87 -16.43 14.42
C GLN A 200 13.83 -17.10 15.33
N ALA A 201 12.52 -16.90 15.06
CA ALA A 201 11.46 -17.58 15.81
C ALA A 201 11.50 -19.10 15.61
N SER A 202 11.73 -19.60 14.39
CA SER A 202 11.95 -21.04 14.12
C SER A 202 13.17 -21.59 14.85
N LEU A 203 14.25 -20.80 14.96
CA LEU A 203 15.45 -21.11 15.74
C LEU A 203 15.26 -20.94 17.26
N LYS A 204 14.04 -20.65 17.74
CA LYS A 204 13.68 -20.37 19.14
C LYS A 204 14.36 -19.12 19.75
N GLN A 205 15.07 -18.32 18.94
CA GLN A 205 15.73 -17.05 19.28
C GLN A 205 14.69 -15.94 19.51
N THR A 206 13.92 -16.10 20.59
CA THR A 206 12.66 -15.40 20.82
C THR A 206 12.86 -13.94 21.23
N VAL A 207 14.01 -13.61 21.84
CA VAL A 207 14.34 -12.23 22.23
C VAL A 207 14.77 -11.44 20.99
N GLU A 208 15.60 -12.06 20.17
CA GLU A 208 16.19 -11.52 18.96
C GLU A 208 15.13 -11.36 17.87
N ALA A 209 14.27 -12.36 17.65
CA ALA A 209 13.11 -12.26 16.76
C ALA A 209 12.20 -11.08 17.14
N ARG A 210 11.98 -10.87 18.45
CA ARG A 210 11.17 -9.77 18.96
C ARG A 210 11.82 -8.42 18.70
N GLU A 211 13.14 -8.28 18.88
CA GLU A 211 13.82 -7.00 18.63
C GLU A 211 13.97 -6.70 17.13
N THR A 212 14.18 -7.72 16.29
CA THR A 212 14.07 -7.59 14.83
C THR A 212 12.69 -7.06 14.42
N CYS A 213 11.61 -7.61 14.99
CA CYS A 213 10.27 -7.06 14.77
C CYS A 213 10.08 -5.63 15.30
N ARG A 214 10.70 -5.23 16.42
CA ARG A 214 10.68 -3.83 16.89
C ARG A 214 11.36 -2.89 15.89
N THR A 215 12.53 -3.28 15.38
CA THR A 215 13.27 -2.54 14.35
C THR A 215 12.43 -2.34 13.09
N LEU A 216 11.79 -3.41 12.62
CA LEU A 216 10.85 -3.38 11.49
C LEU A 216 9.67 -2.42 11.73
N ILE A 217 9.00 -2.53 12.87
CA ILE A 217 7.85 -1.69 13.24
C ILE A 217 8.23 -0.20 13.32
N ARG A 218 9.39 0.13 13.89
CA ARG A 218 9.82 1.52 14.09
C ARG A 218 10.32 2.19 12.82
N ASN A 219 11.10 1.48 12.02
CA ASN A 219 11.77 2.05 10.86
C ASN A 219 10.88 1.99 9.59
N HIS A 220 9.95 1.04 9.52
CA HIS A 220 9.08 0.84 8.35
C HIS A 220 7.59 0.63 8.73
N PRO A 221 6.97 1.49 9.58
CA PRO A 221 5.63 1.25 10.14
C PRO A 221 4.51 1.11 9.10
N GLY A 222 4.68 1.67 7.90
CA GLY A 222 3.73 1.54 6.79
C GLY A 222 3.97 0.37 5.84
N SER A 223 5.05 -0.40 5.99
CA SER A 223 5.27 -1.57 5.12
C SER A 223 4.31 -2.69 5.50
N ARG A 224 3.84 -3.46 4.51
CA ARG A 224 2.96 -4.64 4.66
C ARG A 224 3.43 -5.63 5.75
N TRP A 225 4.73 -5.64 6.01
CA TRP A 225 5.40 -6.50 6.98
C TRP A 225 5.23 -6.02 8.44
N ALA A 226 5.07 -4.73 8.70
CA ALA A 226 4.97 -4.18 10.05
C ALA A 226 3.66 -4.58 10.75
N LEU A 227 2.53 -4.65 10.03
CA LEU A 227 1.26 -5.14 10.57
C LEU A 227 1.34 -6.61 11.02
N LYS A 228 2.06 -7.46 10.26
CA LYS A 228 2.34 -8.85 10.66
C LYS A 228 3.28 -8.89 11.87
N ALA A 229 4.31 -8.04 11.90
CA ALA A 229 5.28 -7.95 12.98
C ALA A 229 4.67 -7.58 14.34
N LEU A 230 3.48 -6.95 14.38
CA LEU A 230 2.74 -6.71 15.63
C LEU A 230 2.18 -7.98 16.29
N GLN A 231 2.02 -9.10 15.58
CA GLN A 231 1.41 -10.33 16.11
C GLN A 231 2.13 -10.94 17.34
N PRO A 232 3.47 -11.12 17.36
CA PRO A 232 4.19 -11.59 18.56
C PRO A 232 4.17 -10.59 19.74
N PHE A 233 3.73 -9.35 19.51
CA PHE A 233 3.43 -8.41 20.59
C PHE A 233 1.96 -8.55 20.97
N GLY A 234 1.70 -9.24 22.08
CA GLY A 234 0.40 -9.19 22.75
C GLY A 234 0.07 -7.80 23.30
N ALA A 235 -0.75 -7.74 24.35
CA ALA A 235 -1.18 -6.48 24.97
C ALA A 235 0.01 -5.52 25.24
N PRO A 236 0.00 -4.28 24.72
CA PRO A 236 1.16 -3.38 24.78
C PRO A 236 1.43 -2.94 26.22
N ARG A 237 2.69 -3.09 26.66
CA ARG A 237 3.08 -2.89 28.07
C ARG A 237 3.60 -1.48 28.32
N THR A 238 4.59 -1.04 27.55
CA THR A 238 5.23 0.28 27.66
C THR A 238 4.47 1.38 26.91
N ALA A 239 4.88 2.64 27.06
CA ALA A 239 4.43 3.73 26.18
C ALA A 239 4.91 3.51 24.74
N ALA A 240 6.14 2.99 24.55
CA ALA A 240 6.70 2.65 23.24
C ALA A 240 5.82 1.65 22.49
N ASP A 241 5.48 0.50 23.09
CA ASP A 241 4.66 -0.53 22.44
C ASP A 241 3.26 -0.01 22.01
N ARG A 242 2.77 1.09 22.60
CA ARG A 242 1.51 1.75 22.22
C ARG A 242 1.69 2.75 21.08
N TYR A 243 2.76 3.54 21.14
CA TYR A 243 3.12 4.47 20.06
C TYR A 243 3.45 3.72 18.77
N ASP A 244 4.35 2.75 18.87
CA ASP A 244 4.84 1.91 17.78
C ASP A 244 3.67 1.18 17.09
N ARG A 245 2.71 0.65 17.88
CA ARG A 245 1.47 0.05 17.38
C ARG A 245 0.52 1.06 16.72
N GLY A 246 0.33 2.24 17.35
CA GLY A 246 -0.51 3.30 16.80
C GLY A 246 0.00 3.82 15.45
N GLN A 247 1.32 3.94 15.28
CA GLN A 247 1.97 4.31 14.02
C GLN A 247 1.65 3.30 12.91
N VAL A 248 1.80 2.00 13.18
CA VAL A 248 1.50 0.94 12.19
C VAL A 248 0.03 0.98 11.77
N TYR A 249 -0.91 1.04 12.72
CA TYR A 249 -2.33 1.17 12.40
C TYR A 249 -2.66 2.45 11.64
N PHE A 250 -2.01 3.58 11.98
CA PHE A 250 -2.17 4.85 11.26
C PHE A 250 -1.71 4.74 9.80
N HIS A 251 -0.53 4.19 9.54
CA HIS A 251 -0.02 4.04 8.17
C HIS A 251 -0.79 3.02 7.33
N HIS A 252 -1.46 2.04 7.95
CA HIS A 252 -2.37 1.11 7.28
C HIS A 252 -3.84 1.58 7.19
N GLY A 253 -4.14 2.81 7.60
CA GLY A 253 -5.50 3.37 7.53
C GLY A 253 -6.50 2.78 8.52
N GLN A 254 -6.02 2.04 9.53
CA GLN A 254 -6.83 1.46 10.60
C GLN A 254 -7.07 2.52 11.69
N TRP A 255 -7.82 3.57 11.32
CA TRP A 255 -7.96 4.79 12.12
C TRP A 255 -8.48 4.54 13.54
N ALA A 256 -9.44 3.64 13.71
CA ALA A 256 -10.00 3.29 15.02
C ALA A 256 -8.96 2.66 15.96
N ASP A 257 -8.19 1.69 15.47
CA ASP A 257 -7.14 1.02 16.23
C ASP A 257 -5.94 1.94 16.52
N ALA A 258 -5.64 2.85 15.59
CA ALA A 258 -4.66 3.92 15.78
C ALA A 258 -5.08 4.87 16.92
N ILE A 259 -6.31 5.41 16.87
CA ILE A 259 -6.89 6.25 17.93
C ILE A 259 -6.86 5.52 19.27
N ALA A 260 -7.33 4.26 19.32
CA ALA A 260 -7.32 3.46 20.55
C ALA A 260 -5.91 3.26 21.12
N SER A 261 -4.91 3.06 20.25
CA SER A 261 -3.50 2.87 20.65
C SER A 261 -2.87 4.16 21.19
N PHE A 262 -3.03 5.30 20.50
CA PHE A 262 -2.53 6.59 20.96
C PHE A 262 -3.24 7.07 22.23
N ARG A 263 -4.58 6.94 22.30
CA ARG A 263 -5.36 7.27 23.49
C ARG A 263 -4.95 6.43 24.70
N SER A 264 -4.63 5.14 24.50
CA SER A 264 -4.10 4.25 25.54
C SER A 264 -2.72 4.69 26.04
N LEU A 265 -1.89 5.32 25.20
CA LEU A 265 -0.62 5.93 25.61
C LEU A 265 -0.89 7.15 26.48
N ILE A 266 -1.66 8.10 25.94
CA ILE A 266 -1.97 9.40 26.58
C ILE A 266 -2.62 9.22 27.95
N ALA A 267 -3.50 8.22 28.10
CA ALA A 267 -4.21 7.95 29.35
C ALA A 267 -3.38 7.17 30.40
N ARG A 268 -2.40 6.35 29.98
CA ARG A 268 -1.62 5.49 30.91
C ARG A 268 -0.21 6.00 31.18
N HIS A 269 0.33 6.85 30.31
CA HIS A 269 1.69 7.39 30.39
C HIS A 269 1.67 8.91 30.09
N PRO A 270 0.90 9.73 30.84
CA PRO A 270 0.62 11.13 30.49
C PRO A 270 1.84 12.05 30.52
N SER A 271 2.96 11.62 31.13
CA SER A 271 4.25 12.32 31.19
C SER A 271 5.28 11.83 30.16
N ASP A 272 4.97 10.81 29.34
CA ASP A 272 5.90 10.29 28.33
C ASP A 272 6.13 11.31 27.21
N THR A 273 7.37 11.43 26.74
CA THR A 273 7.76 12.43 25.72
C THR A 273 6.99 12.28 24.41
N ARG A 274 6.47 11.08 24.09
CA ARG A 274 5.65 10.82 22.90
C ARG A 274 4.22 11.33 23.03
N VAL A 275 3.73 11.74 24.20
CA VAL A 275 2.33 12.19 24.39
C VAL A 275 1.96 13.35 23.46
N GLY A 276 2.90 14.24 23.14
CA GLY A 276 2.72 15.29 22.15
C GLY A 276 2.44 14.76 20.74
N MET A 277 3.31 13.87 20.25
CA MET A 277 3.15 13.24 18.94
C MET A 277 1.98 12.26 18.88
N ALA A 278 1.71 11.54 19.97
CA ALA A 278 0.55 10.64 20.08
C ALA A 278 -0.76 11.43 19.92
N ARG A 279 -0.90 12.60 20.55
CA ARG A 279 -2.07 13.50 20.35
C ARG A 279 -2.15 14.04 18.93
N TYR A 280 -1.01 14.31 18.29
CA TYR A 280 -0.97 14.73 16.88
C TYR A 280 -1.41 13.60 15.93
N PHE A 281 -0.92 12.37 16.10
CA PHE A 281 -1.34 11.24 15.26
C PHE A 281 -2.76 10.75 15.56
N GLU A 282 -3.23 10.80 16.82
CA GLU A 282 -4.64 10.64 17.19
C GLU A 282 -5.52 11.65 16.43
N ALA A 283 -5.15 12.93 16.46
CA ALA A 283 -5.86 13.98 15.72
C ALA A 283 -5.81 13.78 14.19
N ARG A 284 -4.68 13.31 13.62
CA ARG A 284 -4.61 12.94 12.20
C ARG A 284 -5.50 11.75 11.85
N ALA A 285 -5.65 10.77 12.74
CA ALA A 285 -6.54 9.64 12.53
C ALA A 285 -8.02 10.08 12.57
N HIS A 286 -8.41 10.96 13.50
CA HIS A 286 -9.73 11.59 13.48
C HIS A 286 -9.96 12.41 12.19
N PHE A 287 -8.97 13.21 11.75
CA PHE A 287 -9.05 13.97 10.49
C PHE A 287 -9.23 13.07 9.26
N ALA A 288 -8.51 11.94 9.19
CA ALA A 288 -8.64 10.96 8.12
C ALA A 288 -10.00 10.22 8.18
N ALA A 289 -10.54 10.00 9.38
CA ALA A 289 -11.91 9.51 9.61
C ALA A 289 -13.01 10.59 9.41
N LYS A 290 -12.65 11.81 8.97
CA LYS A 290 -13.51 12.99 8.77
C LYS A 290 -14.14 13.57 10.05
N ASP A 291 -13.69 13.15 11.23
CA ASP A 291 -14.06 13.76 12.51
C ASP A 291 -13.20 15.01 12.77
N TYR A 292 -13.54 16.09 12.07
CA TYR A 292 -12.80 17.35 12.13
C TYR A 292 -12.94 18.06 13.49
N ALA A 293 -13.99 17.76 14.27
CA ALA A 293 -14.20 18.34 15.60
C ALA A 293 -13.22 17.76 16.64
N SER A 294 -13.13 16.43 16.75
CA SER A 294 -12.13 15.79 17.62
C SER A 294 -10.71 16.07 17.14
N ALA A 295 -10.48 16.07 15.82
CA ALA A 295 -9.20 16.42 15.23
C ALA A 295 -8.76 17.84 15.63
N ALA A 296 -9.62 18.85 15.49
CA ALA A 296 -9.30 20.23 15.88
C ALA A 296 -8.97 20.36 17.38
N SER A 297 -9.67 19.64 18.25
CA SER A 297 -9.38 19.59 19.70
C SER A 297 -8.02 18.95 20.00
N GLY A 298 -7.71 17.82 19.36
CA GLY A 298 -6.44 17.12 19.48
C GLY A 298 -5.26 17.94 18.94
N PHE A 299 -5.39 18.54 17.76
CA PHE A 299 -4.38 19.43 17.17
C PHE A 299 -4.16 20.69 17.99
N THR A 300 -5.22 21.34 18.48
CA THR A 300 -5.10 22.49 19.39
C THR A 300 -4.31 22.12 20.64
N THR A 301 -4.52 20.91 21.18
CA THR A 301 -3.79 20.41 22.34
C THR A 301 -2.33 20.08 22.02
N ALA A 302 -2.06 19.40 20.90
CA ALA A 302 -0.71 19.06 20.44
C ALA A 302 0.11 20.32 20.13
N TYR A 303 -0.51 21.35 19.54
CA TYR A 303 0.15 22.63 19.28
C TYR A 303 0.37 23.44 20.56
N ARG A 304 -0.70 23.77 21.31
CA ARG A 304 -0.62 24.74 22.43
C ARG A 304 0.08 24.18 23.67
N ARG A 305 -0.12 22.90 24.01
CA ARG A 305 0.52 22.27 25.19
C ARG A 305 1.86 21.63 24.84
N HIS A 306 1.93 20.91 23.73
CA HIS A 306 3.09 20.06 23.37
C HIS A 306 3.97 20.62 22.25
N ARG A 307 3.67 21.81 21.72
CA ARG A 307 4.48 22.56 20.74
C ARG A 307 4.78 21.82 19.43
N VAL A 308 3.97 20.82 19.08
CA VAL A 308 4.06 20.09 17.80
C VAL A 308 3.66 21.03 16.66
N ARG A 309 4.65 21.57 15.95
CA ARG A 309 4.47 22.66 14.95
C ARG A 309 3.46 22.28 13.86
N ALA A 310 3.60 21.11 13.26
CA ALA A 310 2.72 20.57 12.22
C ALA A 310 1.24 20.50 12.63
N ALA A 311 0.92 20.45 13.93
CA ALA A 311 -0.46 20.44 14.40
C ALA A 311 -1.22 21.74 14.07
N LEU A 312 -0.54 22.89 13.94
CA LEU A 312 -1.18 24.15 13.55
C LEU A 312 -1.64 24.14 12.07
N PHE A 313 -0.83 23.60 11.17
CA PHE A 313 -1.21 23.37 9.76
C PHE A 313 -2.47 22.50 9.64
N TYR A 314 -2.48 21.35 10.34
CA TYR A 314 -3.66 20.48 10.34
C TYR A 314 -4.87 21.10 11.07
N LEU A 315 -4.67 21.94 12.08
CA LEU A 315 -5.76 22.69 12.73
C LEU A 315 -6.42 23.68 11.74
N GLY A 316 -5.63 24.39 10.94
CA GLY A 316 -6.14 25.21 9.84
C GLY A 316 -6.94 24.38 8.84
N ARG A 317 -6.39 23.23 8.39
CA ARG A 317 -7.11 22.30 7.50
C ARG A 317 -8.39 21.72 8.13
N CYS A 318 -8.50 21.60 9.45
CA CYS A 318 -9.77 21.22 10.11
C CYS A 318 -10.84 22.30 9.95
N ALA A 319 -10.48 23.58 10.07
CA ALA A 319 -11.42 24.70 9.88
C ALA A 319 -11.92 24.77 8.43
N VAL A 320 -11.00 24.71 7.44
CA VAL A 320 -11.35 24.65 6.00
C VAL A 320 -12.25 23.44 5.67
N ARG A 321 -12.05 22.31 6.35
CA ARG A 321 -12.88 21.10 6.18
C ARG A 321 -14.19 21.10 6.98
N ALA A 322 -14.42 22.13 7.79
CA ALA A 322 -15.68 22.44 8.44
C ALA A 322 -16.31 23.74 7.87
N ASP A 323 -15.87 24.13 6.67
CA ASP A 323 -16.28 25.33 5.91
C ASP A 323 -16.11 26.68 6.64
N ASP A 324 -15.31 26.72 7.70
CA ASP A 324 -14.77 27.93 8.32
C ASP A 324 -13.49 28.36 7.57
N ASP A 325 -13.67 28.75 6.30
CA ASP A 325 -12.59 29.15 5.39
C ASP A 325 -11.77 30.33 5.93
N ARG A 326 -12.41 31.25 6.66
CA ARG A 326 -11.76 32.44 7.22
C ARG A 326 -10.74 32.06 8.27
N ARG A 327 -11.16 31.30 9.29
CA ARG A 327 -10.25 30.78 10.31
C ARG A 327 -9.25 29.80 9.73
N GLY A 328 -9.65 29.06 8.70
CA GLY A 328 -8.77 28.22 7.91
C GLY A 328 -7.59 29.00 7.34
N ALA A 329 -7.87 30.04 6.55
CA ALA A 329 -6.87 30.94 5.99
C ALA A 329 -6.00 31.57 7.10
N ASP A 330 -6.60 32.14 8.15
CA ASP A 330 -5.88 32.81 9.24
C ASP A 330 -4.86 31.87 9.92
N LEU A 331 -5.25 30.63 10.25
CA LEU A 331 -4.37 29.63 10.89
C LEU A 331 -3.27 29.11 9.96
N LEU A 332 -3.56 28.98 8.67
CA LEU A 332 -2.60 28.52 7.67
C LEU A 332 -1.57 29.61 7.32
N LEU A 333 -2.00 30.87 7.29
CA LEU A 333 -1.12 32.04 7.19
C LEU A 333 -0.26 32.22 8.46
N GLU A 334 -0.80 31.98 9.66
CA GLU A 334 0.00 31.93 10.89
C GLU A 334 1.09 30.85 10.76
N PHE A 335 0.72 29.63 10.35
CA PHE A 335 1.67 28.52 10.19
C PHE A 335 2.80 28.86 9.20
N ALA A 336 2.47 29.30 7.98
CA ALA A 336 3.47 29.61 6.96
C ALA A 336 4.39 30.77 7.36
N THR A 337 3.85 31.78 8.05
CA THR A 337 4.63 32.95 8.50
C THR A 337 5.54 32.61 9.69
N LYS A 338 5.12 31.70 10.56
CA LYS A 338 5.81 31.32 11.80
C LYS A 338 6.80 30.15 11.62
N TYR A 339 6.58 29.31 10.61
CA TYR A 339 7.39 28.13 10.30
C TYR A 339 7.71 28.04 8.79
N PRO A 340 8.27 29.09 8.15
CA PRO A 340 8.47 29.13 6.70
C PRO A 340 9.40 28.04 6.15
N ALA A 341 10.30 27.49 6.99
CA ALA A 341 11.18 26.39 6.64
C ALA A 341 10.62 24.99 6.95
N HIS A 342 9.31 24.86 7.22
CA HIS A 342 8.66 23.56 7.44
C HIS A 342 8.19 22.97 6.11
N GLU A 343 8.30 21.65 5.94
CA GLU A 343 7.85 20.88 4.74
C GLU A 343 6.36 21.07 4.33
N SER A 344 5.58 21.82 5.10
CA SER A 344 4.16 22.08 4.85
C SER A 344 3.85 23.58 4.73
N ALA A 345 4.87 24.46 4.68
CA ALA A 345 4.67 25.90 4.61
C ALA A 345 4.06 26.31 3.26
N ASP A 346 4.57 25.75 2.16
CA ASP A 346 4.05 25.97 0.81
C ASP A 346 2.63 25.40 0.66
N ASP A 347 2.42 24.16 1.13
CA ASP A 347 1.11 23.53 1.28
C ASP A 347 0.13 24.46 2.05
N ALA A 348 0.57 25.07 3.16
CA ALA A 348 -0.25 25.97 3.94
C ALA A 348 -0.59 27.27 3.20
N LEU A 349 0.36 27.86 2.46
CA LEU A 349 0.09 29.01 1.59
C LEU A 349 -0.93 28.66 0.50
N TRP A 350 -0.82 27.48 -0.10
CA TRP A 350 -1.79 27.00 -1.10
C TRP A 350 -3.20 26.82 -0.51
N TYR A 351 -3.34 26.10 0.62
CA TYR A 351 -4.65 25.93 1.28
C TYR A 351 -5.22 27.27 1.79
N ALA A 352 -4.37 28.22 2.24
CA ALA A 352 -4.81 29.55 2.65
C ALA A 352 -5.33 30.36 1.47
N ALA A 353 -4.60 30.38 0.35
CA ALA A 353 -5.01 31.07 -0.86
C ALA A 353 -6.34 30.53 -1.42
N TRP A 354 -6.51 29.20 -1.43
CA TRP A 354 -7.76 28.55 -1.82
C TRP A 354 -8.94 28.93 -0.91
N SER A 355 -8.71 29.03 0.40
CA SER A 355 -9.74 29.44 1.36
C SER A 355 -10.10 30.94 1.21
N LEU A 356 -9.12 31.81 0.92
CA LEU A 356 -9.35 33.22 0.58
C LEU A 356 -10.14 33.38 -0.74
N GLU A 357 -9.88 32.51 -1.72
CA GLU A 357 -10.62 32.47 -2.98
C GLU A 357 -12.07 32.03 -2.77
N ARG A 358 -12.32 31.03 -1.92
CA ARG A 358 -13.68 30.63 -1.48
C ARG A 358 -14.45 31.75 -0.77
N LEU A 359 -13.73 32.65 -0.09
CA LEU A 359 -14.30 33.85 0.55
C LEU A 359 -14.49 35.05 -0.41
N GLY A 360 -14.10 34.92 -1.69
CA GLY A 360 -14.14 36.01 -2.68
C GLY A 360 -13.01 37.04 -2.56
N ASP A 361 -12.03 36.84 -1.68
CA ASP A 361 -10.87 37.73 -1.55
C ASP A 361 -9.78 37.35 -2.58
N HIS A 362 -10.13 37.49 -3.86
CA HIS A 362 -9.26 37.15 -4.98
C HIS A 362 -7.94 37.95 -4.97
N ALA A 363 -7.91 39.12 -4.34
CA ALA A 363 -6.72 39.95 -4.18
C ALA A 363 -5.71 39.30 -3.21
N LYS A 364 -6.13 38.97 -1.98
CA LYS A 364 -5.26 38.27 -1.02
C LYS A 364 -4.97 36.83 -1.45
N ALA A 365 -5.93 36.15 -2.09
CA ALA A 365 -5.71 34.82 -2.66
C ALA A 365 -4.56 34.85 -3.69
N ARG A 366 -4.62 35.75 -4.68
CA ARG A 366 -3.54 35.93 -5.68
C ARG A 366 -2.20 36.27 -5.04
N GLN A 367 -2.18 37.18 -4.06
CA GLN A 367 -0.94 37.52 -3.33
C GLN A 367 -0.37 36.31 -2.57
N THR A 368 -1.23 35.45 -2.03
CA THR A 368 -0.81 34.26 -1.25
C THR A 368 -0.35 33.13 -2.18
N TYR A 369 -1.03 32.89 -3.31
CA TYR A 369 -0.54 31.97 -4.34
C TYR A 369 0.83 32.38 -4.89
N LEU A 370 1.12 33.69 -5.04
CA LEU A 370 2.44 34.20 -5.44
C LEU A 370 3.52 34.09 -4.35
N ARG A 371 3.15 33.83 -3.09
CA ARG A 371 4.08 33.52 -1.99
C ARG A 371 4.40 32.04 -1.89
N SER A 372 3.48 31.17 -2.31
CA SER A 372 3.80 29.76 -2.56
C SER A 372 4.77 29.71 -3.74
N PRO A 373 5.86 28.94 -3.69
CA PRO A 373 6.64 28.68 -4.89
C PRO A 373 5.72 28.05 -5.95
N PRO A 374 5.86 28.41 -7.23
CA PRO A 374 5.08 27.80 -8.29
C PRO A 374 5.34 26.29 -8.31
N ALA A 375 4.29 25.50 -8.55
CA ALA A 375 4.36 24.05 -8.64
C ALA A 375 5.15 23.61 -9.88
N THR A 376 6.47 23.76 -9.82
CA THR A 376 7.39 23.40 -10.88
C THR A 376 7.34 21.89 -11.10
N PRO A 377 7.16 21.42 -12.36
CA PRO A 377 7.63 20.10 -12.72
C PRO A 377 9.11 20.03 -12.33
N ARG A 378 9.48 19.11 -11.44
CA ARG A 378 10.80 19.07 -10.76
C ARG A 378 11.93 18.62 -11.70
N ALA A 379 12.13 19.37 -12.78
CA ALA A 379 13.28 19.29 -13.67
C ALA A 379 14.54 19.67 -12.88
N ALA A 380 15.66 19.01 -13.19
CA ALA A 380 16.78 18.96 -12.27
C ALA A 380 17.57 20.27 -12.18
N THR A 381 17.59 20.87 -10.99
CA THR A 381 18.77 21.55 -10.45
C THR A 381 19.27 20.76 -9.23
N SER A 382 20.58 20.62 -9.12
CA SER A 382 21.25 19.84 -8.08
C SER A 382 21.39 20.62 -6.76
N SER A 383 21.79 19.93 -5.68
CA SER A 383 22.13 20.48 -4.35
C SER A 383 20.98 21.00 -3.44
N SER A 384 20.07 20.09 -3.05
CA SER A 384 19.58 19.95 -1.66
C SER A 384 18.55 18.82 -1.59
N LEU A 385 18.64 17.93 -0.60
CA LEU A 385 17.85 16.70 -0.54
C LEU A 385 17.23 16.45 0.83
N SER A 386 16.18 17.22 1.16
CA SER A 386 15.13 16.77 2.07
C SER A 386 13.78 17.01 1.38
N SER A 387 12.96 15.97 1.26
CA SER A 387 11.58 16.07 0.75
C SER A 387 10.81 14.80 1.10
N GLY A 388 9.79 14.93 1.95
CA GLY A 388 8.91 13.84 2.37
C GLY A 388 8.03 13.27 1.24
N PRO A 389 7.16 12.28 1.55
CA PRO A 389 6.29 11.65 0.56
C PRO A 389 5.25 12.64 0.02
N ALA A 390 5.13 12.71 -1.30
CA ALA A 390 4.23 13.65 -1.96
C ALA A 390 2.76 13.46 -1.52
N SER A 391 2.09 14.59 -1.27
CA SER A 391 0.64 14.64 -1.11
C SER A 391 -0.07 14.06 -2.35
N PRO A 392 -1.17 13.30 -2.20
CA PRO A 392 -1.92 12.81 -3.35
C PRO A 392 -2.55 13.98 -4.10
N SER A 393 -2.47 13.96 -5.44
CA SER A 393 -3.09 14.95 -6.32
C SER A 393 -4.60 15.07 -6.06
N PRO A 394 -5.20 16.27 -6.20
CA PRO A 394 -6.65 16.41 -6.13
C PRO A 394 -7.34 15.61 -7.24
N PRO A 395 -8.57 15.11 -7.02
CA PRO A 395 -9.36 14.48 -8.07
C PRO A 395 -9.73 15.51 -9.17
N PRO A 396 -9.82 15.09 -10.45
CA PRO A 396 -10.10 16.01 -11.55
C PRO A 396 -11.60 16.26 -11.72
N GLU A 397 -12.13 17.32 -11.11
CA GLU A 397 -13.55 17.71 -11.27
C GLU A 397 -13.73 19.17 -11.70
N GLY A 398 -14.44 19.35 -12.82
CA GLY A 398 -15.33 20.48 -13.13
C GLY A 398 -14.81 21.92 -12.96
N SER A 399 -14.08 22.45 -13.96
CA SER A 399 -13.92 23.90 -14.11
C SER A 399 -15.29 24.56 -14.36
N PRO A 400 -15.76 25.52 -13.54
CA PRO A 400 -17.01 26.23 -13.81
C PRO A 400 -16.84 27.16 -15.03
N ARG A 401 -17.72 27.02 -16.03
CA ARG A 401 -17.81 28.00 -17.12
C ARG A 401 -18.47 29.29 -16.61
N PRO A 402 -18.07 30.48 -17.09
CA PRO A 402 -18.75 31.72 -16.74
C PRO A 402 -20.21 31.74 -17.24
N PRO A 403 -21.13 32.47 -16.57
CA PRO A 403 -22.55 32.46 -16.89
C PRO A 403 -22.83 33.09 -18.26
N GLY A 404 -23.23 32.26 -19.23
CA GLY A 404 -23.75 32.72 -20.52
C GLY A 404 -25.11 33.42 -20.35
N ARG A 405 -25.30 34.54 -21.05
CA ARG A 405 -26.58 35.27 -21.06
C ARG A 405 -27.62 34.51 -21.88
N SER A 406 -28.80 34.27 -21.30
CA SER A 406 -29.97 33.74 -22.02
C SER A 406 -30.92 34.87 -22.45
N PRO A 407 -31.34 34.94 -23.73
CA PRO A 407 -32.54 35.69 -24.13
C PRO A 407 -33.82 34.85 -23.89
N PRO A 408 -35.01 35.46 -23.81
CA PRO A 408 -36.26 34.77 -23.42
C PRO A 408 -37.22 34.41 -24.58
N SER A 409 -38.26 33.62 -24.23
CA SER A 409 -39.48 33.32 -25.02
C SER A 409 -39.33 32.29 -26.17
N ALA A 410 -40.36 31.55 -26.62
CA ALA A 410 -41.80 31.60 -26.33
C ALA A 410 -42.53 30.24 -26.57
N ARG A 411 -43.77 30.11 -26.06
CA ARG A 411 -44.94 29.33 -26.58
C ARG A 411 -44.75 27.82 -26.89
N HIS A 412 -45.38 26.93 -26.09
CA HIS A 412 -46.65 26.24 -26.41
C HIS A 412 -46.61 25.24 -27.58
N HIS A 413 -46.91 23.95 -27.33
CA HIS A 413 -48.24 23.36 -27.63
C HIS A 413 -48.44 21.92 -27.07
N ARG A 414 -49.71 21.49 -27.05
CA ARG A 414 -50.27 20.14 -26.75
C ARG A 414 -50.03 19.16 -27.93
N ALA A 415 -50.23 17.83 -27.89
CA ALA A 415 -50.33 16.76 -26.86
C ALA A 415 -50.61 15.41 -27.60
N THR A 416 -50.94 14.30 -26.89
CA THR A 416 -51.66 13.08 -27.38
C THR A 416 -50.96 12.18 -28.45
N CYS A 417 -51.21 10.86 -28.57
CA CYS A 417 -51.84 9.87 -27.67
C CYS A 417 -51.28 8.43 -27.92
N ALA A 418 -51.83 7.42 -27.24
CA ALA A 418 -51.34 6.03 -27.18
C ALA A 418 -51.65 5.11 -28.39
N THR A 419 -51.01 3.93 -28.43
CA THR A 419 -51.64 2.64 -28.80
C THR A 419 -50.79 1.40 -28.41
N ARG A 420 -51.44 0.23 -28.35
CA ARG A 420 -50.97 -1.13 -27.95
C ARG A 420 -52.12 -2.12 -28.32
N PRO A 421 -52.04 -3.46 -28.16
CA PRO A 421 -50.98 -4.47 -28.39
C PRO A 421 -51.40 -5.55 -29.43
N ILE A 422 -50.57 -6.55 -29.74
CA ILE A 422 -50.95 -7.83 -30.40
C ILE A 422 -50.27 -9.04 -29.68
N SER A 423 -50.73 -10.28 -29.94
CA SER A 423 -50.68 -11.49 -29.09
C SER A 423 -49.58 -12.56 -29.39
N GLY A 424 -49.50 -13.60 -28.54
CA GLY A 424 -48.82 -14.90 -28.79
C GLY A 424 -49.67 -15.88 -29.65
N PRO A 425 -49.34 -17.19 -29.73
CA PRO A 425 -49.45 -18.15 -28.60
C PRO A 425 -48.31 -19.21 -28.49
N ALA A 426 -48.57 -20.47 -28.05
CA ALA A 426 -47.57 -21.40 -27.48
C ALA A 426 -47.84 -22.93 -27.63
N SER A 427 -46.83 -23.78 -27.33
CA SER A 427 -46.87 -25.24 -27.04
C SER A 427 -45.54 -25.68 -26.35
N VAL A 428 -45.45 -26.37 -25.19
CA VAL A 428 -45.88 -27.76 -24.81
C VAL A 428 -45.00 -28.83 -25.51
N THR A 429 -44.19 -29.68 -24.83
CA THR A 429 -44.56 -30.90 -24.05
C THR A 429 -43.50 -31.40 -23.00
N LYS A 430 -43.96 -32.04 -21.90
CA LYS A 430 -43.57 -33.35 -21.24
C LYS A 430 -42.07 -33.80 -21.13
N ASN A 431 -41.58 -34.59 -20.15
CA ASN A 431 -42.21 -35.46 -19.12
C ASN A 431 -41.29 -35.77 -17.88
N TRP A 432 -41.92 -36.23 -16.79
CA TRP A 432 -41.52 -36.96 -15.56
C TRP A 432 -40.29 -37.91 -15.65
N GLY A 433 -39.56 -38.31 -14.57
CA GLY A 433 -39.68 -38.16 -13.09
C GLY A 433 -38.28 -38.19 -12.38
N THR A 434 -37.95 -38.88 -11.26
CA THR A 434 -38.65 -39.73 -10.26
C THR A 434 -37.76 -39.94 -8.99
N TRP A 435 -38.26 -40.57 -7.90
CA TRP A 435 -37.61 -41.06 -6.63
C TRP A 435 -38.19 -42.49 -6.31
N PRO A 436 -37.97 -43.27 -5.19
CA PRO A 436 -37.34 -43.07 -3.84
C PRO A 436 -36.38 -44.27 -3.46
N PRO A 437 -36.22 -44.87 -2.23
CA PRO A 437 -36.67 -44.61 -0.83
C PRO A 437 -35.59 -44.73 0.30
N ARG A 438 -36.02 -44.92 1.57
CA ARG A 438 -35.23 -44.95 2.84
C ARG A 438 -35.31 -46.32 3.58
N ASN A 439 -34.42 -46.53 4.56
CA ASN A 439 -34.63 -47.13 5.91
C ASN A 439 -33.39 -46.78 6.80
N ALA A 440 -33.38 -46.52 8.12
CA ALA A 440 -34.05 -47.10 9.32
C ALA A 440 -33.35 -48.39 9.84
N ALA A 441 -32.99 -48.60 11.12
CA ALA A 441 -33.02 -47.79 12.37
C ALA A 441 -32.04 -48.37 13.45
N THR A 442 -32.27 -48.11 14.77
CA THR A 442 -31.53 -48.60 15.99
C THR A 442 -30.18 -47.90 16.31
N ALA A 443 -29.68 -47.78 17.56
CA ALA A 443 -30.31 -47.72 18.91
C ALA A 443 -29.33 -47.06 19.95
N ARG A 444 -29.84 -46.71 21.15
CA ARG A 444 -29.11 -46.26 22.37
C ARG A 444 -29.17 -47.39 23.43
N PRO A 445 -28.39 -47.43 24.56
CA PRO A 445 -28.03 -46.30 25.44
C PRO A 445 -26.53 -46.26 25.89
N PRO A 446 -26.15 -46.15 27.19
CA PRO A 446 -25.65 -44.91 27.80
C PRO A 446 -24.15 -44.93 28.20
N GLY A 447 -23.61 -43.78 28.61
CA GLY A 447 -22.23 -43.65 29.10
C GLY A 447 -22.11 -43.41 30.63
N PRO A 448 -20.88 -43.27 31.17
CA PRO A 448 -20.63 -42.98 32.59
C PRO A 448 -20.17 -41.55 32.89
N THR A 449 -20.35 -41.12 34.15
CA THR A 449 -19.90 -39.84 34.73
C THR A 449 -18.52 -39.94 35.42
N PRO A 450 -17.72 -38.87 35.47
CA PRO A 450 -16.64 -38.72 36.46
C PRO A 450 -17.16 -38.16 37.81
N PRO A 451 -16.56 -38.53 38.97
CA PRO A 451 -17.05 -38.17 40.31
C PRO A 451 -16.38 -36.92 40.96
N PRO A 452 -16.89 -36.42 42.10
CA PRO A 452 -16.34 -35.28 42.85
C PRO A 452 -15.64 -35.63 44.18
N THR A 453 -14.53 -34.95 44.51
CA THR A 453 -13.79 -34.95 45.80
C THR A 453 -12.74 -33.80 45.79
N THR A 454 -12.26 -33.17 46.87
CA THR A 454 -12.77 -32.87 48.23
C THR A 454 -11.96 -31.67 48.81
N ARG A 455 -12.38 -31.11 49.95
CA ARG A 455 -11.74 -29.96 50.66
C ARG A 455 -10.51 -30.40 51.50
N PRO A 456 -9.60 -29.51 51.95
CA PRO A 456 -9.88 -28.65 53.13
C PRO A 456 -9.31 -27.21 53.06
N ALA A 457 -9.47 -26.45 54.16
CA ALA A 457 -8.99 -25.08 54.34
C ALA A 457 -8.21 -24.93 55.66
N PRO A 458 -7.42 -23.85 55.81
CA PRO A 458 -7.46 -23.03 57.03
C PRO A 458 -7.43 -21.51 56.70
N ARG A 459 -7.69 -20.55 57.59
CA ARG A 459 -8.45 -20.45 58.87
C ARG A 459 -8.77 -18.93 59.04
N TRP A 460 -9.80 -18.62 59.83
CA TRP A 460 -10.18 -17.26 60.29
C TRP A 460 -9.10 -16.64 61.23
N PRO A 461 -9.12 -15.33 61.63
CA PRO A 461 -10.31 -14.47 61.73
C PRO A 461 -10.19 -12.96 61.40
N SER A 462 -11.35 -12.29 61.41
CA SER A 462 -11.49 -10.85 61.68
C SER A 462 -11.83 -10.62 63.16
N PRO A 463 -11.58 -9.42 63.70
CA PRO A 463 -12.70 -8.50 63.94
C PRO A 463 -12.37 -7.09 63.38
N LEU A 464 -12.97 -5.95 63.73
CA LEU A 464 -13.97 -5.58 64.76
C LEU A 464 -14.91 -4.47 64.22
N ARG A 465 -15.45 -3.63 65.11
CA ARG A 465 -16.24 -2.40 64.90
C ARG A 465 -15.29 -1.17 64.94
N SER A 466 -15.67 0.07 64.62
CA SER A 466 -16.99 0.77 64.72
C SER A 466 -16.97 2.05 63.85
N GLU A 467 -17.99 2.92 63.66
CA GLU A 467 -19.44 2.89 63.98
C GLU A 467 -20.19 3.93 63.08
N ARG A 468 -21.41 4.37 63.45
CA ARG A 468 -22.16 5.53 62.92
C ARG A 468 -22.90 6.25 64.07
N PRO A 469 -23.18 7.58 63.98
CA PRO A 469 -24.44 8.12 63.41
C PRO A 469 -24.22 9.34 62.47
N SER A 470 -25.07 9.59 61.44
CA SER A 470 -26.34 10.38 61.43
C SER A 470 -26.14 11.90 61.65
N CYS A 471 -26.79 12.86 60.97
CA CYS A 471 -28.07 12.93 60.23
C CYS A 471 -27.93 13.73 58.89
N ALA A 472 -28.99 14.11 58.14
CA ALA A 472 -30.13 13.39 57.54
C ALA A 472 -31.07 14.39 56.80
N ARG A 473 -31.94 13.92 55.87
CA ARG A 473 -33.08 14.62 55.22
C ARG A 473 -32.72 15.73 54.20
N SER A 474 -33.54 16.10 53.20
CA SER A 474 -34.67 15.50 52.43
C SER A 474 -35.00 16.47 51.25
N CYS A 475 -35.59 16.13 50.08
CA CYS A 475 -36.90 15.52 49.77
C CYS A 475 -37.02 15.18 48.25
N SER A 476 -38.07 14.45 47.85
CA SER A 476 -38.50 14.13 46.46
C SER A 476 -40.00 13.73 46.43
N PRO A 477 -40.66 13.46 45.27
CA PRO A 477 -40.52 13.98 43.90
C PRO A 477 -41.76 14.84 43.49
N PRO A 478 -42.89 14.43 42.83
CA PRO A 478 -43.28 13.25 42.01
C PRO A 478 -43.93 13.54 40.60
N THR A 479 -43.81 12.57 39.66
CA THR A 479 -44.71 12.28 38.49
C THR A 479 -44.88 13.33 37.35
N ALA A 480 -45.16 12.98 36.08
CA ALA A 480 -46.02 11.92 35.55
C ALA A 480 -45.62 11.30 34.17
N ARG A 481 -46.51 10.49 33.57
CA ARG A 481 -46.34 9.62 32.37
C ARG A 481 -46.72 10.27 31.03
N ALA A 482 -46.16 9.73 29.94
CA ALA A 482 -46.88 9.47 28.67
C ALA A 482 -46.32 8.22 27.97
N LEU A 483 -47.11 7.58 27.08
CA LEU A 483 -46.77 6.37 26.31
C LEU A 483 -47.05 6.61 24.82
N LEU A 484 -46.31 5.96 23.92
CA LEU A 484 -46.74 5.60 22.56
C LEU A 484 -45.85 4.47 21.99
N THR A 485 -46.35 3.73 21.00
CA THR A 485 -45.83 2.38 20.64
C THR A 485 -45.88 2.06 19.14
N VAL A 486 -44.84 1.36 18.64
CA VAL A 486 -44.86 0.46 17.44
C VAL A 486 -44.96 1.21 16.07
N PRO A 487 -44.52 0.66 14.90
CA PRO A 487 -43.94 -0.66 14.58
C PRO A 487 -42.51 -0.67 13.98
N PHE A 488 -42.03 -1.88 13.69
CA PHE A 488 -40.76 -2.23 13.04
C PHE A 488 -40.98 -2.67 11.58
N ARG A 489 -40.17 -2.23 10.60
CA ARG A 489 -40.01 -2.93 9.30
C ARG A 489 -38.74 -2.53 8.52
N PRO A 490 -37.97 -3.48 7.95
CA PRO A 490 -36.78 -3.21 7.13
C PRO A 490 -37.01 -3.35 5.61
N SER A 491 -36.23 -2.62 4.80
CA SER A 491 -36.16 -2.66 3.32
C SER A 491 -34.71 -2.31 2.86
N PRO A 492 -34.30 -2.43 1.57
CA PRO A 492 -33.52 -3.59 1.11
C PRO A 492 -32.11 -3.23 0.56
N PRO A 493 -31.25 -4.22 0.27
CA PRO A 493 -29.90 -3.98 -0.25
C PRO A 493 -29.85 -3.79 -1.78
N PRO A 494 -29.06 -2.85 -2.31
CA PRO A 494 -28.69 -2.84 -3.73
C PRO A 494 -27.62 -3.91 -4.00
N ARG A 495 -27.99 -4.96 -4.74
CA ARG A 495 -27.02 -5.84 -5.41
C ARG A 495 -26.52 -5.16 -6.67
N TYR A 496 -25.22 -4.86 -6.74
CA TYR A 496 -24.43 -4.99 -7.98
C TYR A 496 -23.01 -5.45 -7.62
N ALA A 497 -22.34 -6.13 -8.56
CA ALA A 497 -21.18 -6.95 -8.25
C ALA A 497 -19.99 -6.69 -9.19
N ALA A 498 -18.82 -7.03 -8.64
CA ALA A 498 -17.57 -7.36 -9.33
C ALA A 498 -16.67 -6.22 -9.87
N TYR A 499 -15.38 -6.56 -9.94
CA TYR A 499 -14.26 -5.87 -10.57
C TYR A 499 -13.92 -4.43 -10.13
N SER A 500 -13.09 -4.35 -9.09
CA SER A 500 -11.73 -3.82 -9.32
C SER A 500 -10.70 -4.60 -8.49
N ARG A 501 -9.54 -4.90 -9.09
CA ARG A 501 -8.35 -5.46 -8.43
C ARG A 501 -7.22 -4.42 -8.51
N TYR A 502 -6.31 -4.43 -7.53
CA TYR A 502 -5.08 -3.64 -7.47
C TYR A 502 -5.22 -2.10 -7.41
N SER A 503 -5.10 -1.55 -6.21
CA SER A 503 -4.69 -0.16 -5.97
C SER A 503 -3.68 -0.05 -4.80
N GLY A 504 -2.84 -1.07 -4.63
CA GLY A 504 -1.80 -1.11 -3.58
C GLY A 504 -0.58 -0.27 -3.95
N ILE A 505 -0.66 1.05 -3.77
CA ILE A 505 0.47 1.97 -3.97
C ILE A 505 1.32 2.02 -2.69
N ARG A 506 2.58 1.60 -2.80
CA ARG A 506 3.59 1.64 -1.72
C ARG A 506 3.98 3.09 -1.39
N GLN A 507 4.09 3.43 -0.11
CA GLN A 507 4.83 4.62 0.33
C GLN A 507 6.16 4.19 0.96
N SER A 508 7.25 4.34 0.21
CA SER A 508 8.62 4.09 0.68
C SER A 508 9.10 5.23 1.57
N VAL A 509 9.59 4.91 2.77
CA VAL A 509 10.09 5.87 3.77
C VAL A 509 11.61 5.75 3.94
N HIS A 510 12.30 6.89 3.91
CA HIS A 510 13.58 7.15 4.57
C HIS A 510 13.54 8.64 4.98
N LEU A 511 13.58 8.98 6.27
CA LEU A 511 14.77 9.00 7.15
C LEU A 511 15.81 10.05 6.72
N GLU A 512 15.58 11.29 7.16
CA GLU A 512 16.36 11.86 8.27
C GLU A 512 15.40 12.10 9.45
#